data_AF-A0A7X7XZW2-F1
#
_entry.id   AF-A0A7X7XZW2-F1
#
_cell.length_a   1.000
_cell.length_b   1.000
_cell.length_c   1.000
_cell.angle_alpha   90.00
_cell.angle_beta   90.00
_cell.angle_gamma   90.00
#
_symmetry.space_group_name_H-M   'P 1'
#
loop_
_entity.id
_entity.type
_entity.pdbx_description
1 polymer ?
#
loop_
_entity_poly.entity_id
_entity_poly.type
_entity_poly.pdbx_seq_one_letter_code
_entity_poly.pdbx_strand_id
1 'polypeptide(L)'
;MRGRFLKTISFMLLWTILLSVAAIYNTLEVAAESGDVYQFKDGVIKGGEIHTDYVGEGNEGEPFSLSGTGVLILQKGTSVSVDVEVEEAGLYDIVVCYAQPFDHKKIQYLNVNGTNQGEVNFSKSLEWKEIPAGIVKLDKGSNNIEFESYWGYTFFKYLVVKPADEKITNLKVEKTLVNPNATDEAKSLMSFLVDIYGKNILSGQQELCGSHNYEGAYKEFTYIKELTGEMPAVRGFDFMNYRAGGLGWDDECAERVIDWYNEKGGIPTVCWHWFSPGDIGKTGDGSFYTEYTSFSISKALKPGTAENEALLADIDFMAQKLKQVQDAGVPILWRPLHEAEGGWFWWGAEGPEACVELYRLLYDKLTNEYKLNNLIWVWTSYDYDTSPAWYPGDDVVDIVGYDKYNAKDGLPNGSAISSTFYNLVQLTGGKKL
;
A
#
# COMPACT_ATOMS: atom_id res chain seq x y z
N MET A 1 68.21 -66.90 -13.20
CA MET A 1 69.33 -66.19 -13.85
C MET A 1 68.78 -64.97 -14.57
N ARG A 2 69.35 -63.80 -14.27
CA ARG A 2 69.29 -62.46 -14.92
C ARG A 2 68.30 -62.20 -16.07
N GLY A 3 67.61 -61.06 -15.97
CA GLY A 3 67.10 -60.31 -17.12
C GLY A 3 66.17 -59.15 -16.76
N ARG A 4 66.74 -57.95 -16.56
CA ARG A 4 66.01 -56.66 -16.49
C ARG A 4 65.41 -56.33 -17.86
N PHE A 5 64.17 -55.82 -17.91
CA PHE A 5 63.79 -54.77 -18.87
C PHE A 5 62.71 -53.86 -18.27
N LEU A 6 62.95 -52.55 -18.35
CA LEU A 6 62.09 -51.47 -17.94
C LEU A 6 60.74 -51.51 -18.67
N LYS A 7 59.64 -51.25 -17.95
CA LYS A 7 58.47 -50.55 -18.51
C LYS A 7 57.89 -49.55 -17.51
N THR A 8 57.48 -48.46 -18.11
CA THR A 8 57.15 -47.13 -17.64
C THR A 8 55.97 -47.07 -16.65
N ILE A 9 56.06 -46.09 -15.75
CA ILE A 9 55.08 -45.64 -14.77
C ILE A 9 53.79 -45.14 -15.46
N SER A 10 52.63 -45.47 -14.89
CA SER A 10 51.48 -44.54 -14.89
C SER A 10 50.59 -44.84 -13.68
N PHE A 11 50.77 -44.05 -12.61
CA PHE A 11 49.86 -43.99 -11.46
C PHE A 11 48.71 -43.05 -11.82
N MET A 12 47.49 -43.56 -11.89
CA MET A 12 46.27 -42.75 -11.93
C MET A 12 46.04 -42.17 -10.54
N LEU A 13 46.29 -40.86 -10.36
CA LEU A 13 45.78 -40.09 -9.23
C LEU A 13 44.32 -39.72 -9.52
N LEU A 14 43.39 -40.19 -8.67
CA LEU A 14 42.06 -39.59 -8.56
C LEU A 14 42.22 -38.19 -7.95
N TRP A 15 41.89 -37.15 -8.70
CA TRP A 15 41.63 -35.81 -8.16
C TRP A 15 40.12 -35.64 -7.99
N THR A 16 39.68 -35.56 -6.74
CA THR A 16 38.38 -34.99 -6.36
C THR A 16 38.40 -33.50 -6.70
N ILE A 17 37.66 -33.10 -7.73
CA ILE A 17 37.41 -31.69 -8.06
C ILE A 17 36.29 -31.20 -7.13
N LEU A 18 36.66 -30.43 -6.10
CA LEU A 18 35.75 -29.52 -5.41
C LEU A 18 35.42 -28.39 -6.39
N LEU A 19 34.25 -28.48 -7.03
CA LEU A 19 33.65 -27.36 -7.75
C LEU A 19 33.15 -26.35 -6.72
N SER A 20 33.98 -25.34 -6.44
CA SER A 20 33.50 -24.09 -5.86
C SER A 20 32.57 -23.43 -6.88
N VAL A 21 31.26 -23.44 -6.58
CA VAL A 21 30.30 -22.59 -7.28
C VAL A 21 30.56 -21.16 -6.82
N ALA A 22 31.46 -20.45 -7.51
CA ALA A 22 31.50 -19.01 -7.41
C ALA A 22 30.26 -18.49 -8.14
N ALA A 23 29.25 -18.07 -7.39
CA ALA A 23 28.15 -17.30 -7.92
C ALA A 23 28.74 -16.01 -8.52
N ILE A 24 28.80 -15.94 -9.85
CA ILE A 24 29.07 -14.71 -10.56
C ILE A 24 27.80 -13.87 -10.42
N TYR A 25 27.75 -13.07 -9.35
CA TYR A 25 26.85 -11.93 -9.32
C TYR A 25 27.38 -10.96 -10.37
N ASN A 26 26.72 -10.91 -11.52
CA ASN A 26 26.79 -9.73 -12.37
C ASN A 26 26.14 -8.59 -11.57
N THR A 27 26.96 -7.88 -10.78
CA THR A 27 26.61 -6.55 -10.32
C THR A 27 26.61 -5.67 -11.57
N LEU A 28 25.44 -5.53 -12.19
CA LEU A 28 25.15 -4.32 -12.94
C LEU A 28 25.13 -3.20 -11.90
N GLU A 29 26.29 -2.56 -11.68
CA GLU A 29 26.33 -1.19 -11.21
C GLU A 29 25.60 -0.37 -12.29
N VAL A 30 24.30 -0.23 -12.13
CA VAL A 30 23.58 0.91 -12.69
C VAL A 30 24.25 2.10 -12.03
N ALA A 31 24.95 2.92 -12.82
CA ALA A 31 25.42 4.21 -12.35
C ALA A 31 24.19 4.94 -11.79
N ALA A 32 24.14 5.13 -10.47
CA ALA A 32 23.15 6.01 -9.88
C ALA A 32 23.36 7.37 -10.52
N GLU A 33 22.41 7.84 -11.33
CA GLU A 33 22.36 9.25 -11.70
C GLU A 33 22.35 10.04 -10.39
N SER A 34 23.47 10.72 -10.10
CA SER A 34 23.60 11.54 -8.91
C SER A 34 22.67 12.74 -9.10
N GLY A 35 21.54 12.74 -8.39
CA GLY A 35 20.62 13.87 -8.39
C GLY A 35 21.25 15.15 -7.83
N ASP A 36 20.60 16.28 -8.09
CA ASP A 36 21.05 17.58 -7.62
C ASP A 36 20.72 17.75 -6.14
N VAL A 37 21.71 18.22 -5.36
CA VAL A 37 21.59 18.36 -3.90
C VAL A 37 21.31 19.81 -3.51
N TYR A 38 20.23 20.02 -2.74
CA TYR A 38 19.78 21.32 -2.28
C TYR A 38 19.74 21.38 -0.76
N GLN A 39 20.48 22.31 -0.15
CA GLN A 39 20.59 22.42 1.30
C GLN A 39 19.43 23.26 1.87
N PHE A 40 18.72 22.75 2.88
CA PHE A 40 17.60 23.49 3.48
C PHE A 40 18.02 24.75 4.22
N LYS A 41 19.26 24.79 4.73
CA LYS A 41 19.81 25.99 5.37
C LYS A 41 19.91 27.20 4.44
N ASP A 42 19.95 26.96 3.12
CA ASP A 42 20.09 27.99 2.09
C ASP A 42 18.71 28.43 1.55
N GLY A 43 17.62 27.84 2.05
CA GLY A 43 16.24 28.14 1.65
C GLY A 43 15.47 29.03 2.63
N VAL A 44 14.13 28.96 2.57
CA VAL A 44 13.24 29.75 3.43
C VAL A 44 12.83 28.95 4.65
N ILE A 45 13.09 29.50 5.84
CA ILE A 45 12.78 28.89 7.13
C ILE A 45 11.72 29.74 7.83
N LYS A 46 10.53 29.17 8.05
CA LYS A 46 9.43 29.83 8.76
C LYS A 46 9.35 29.22 10.16
N GLY A 47 9.81 29.96 11.18
CA GLY A 47 9.73 29.54 12.58
C GLY A 47 10.51 28.27 12.96
N GLY A 48 11.33 27.73 12.06
CA GLY A 48 12.30 26.66 12.35
C GLY A 48 13.63 27.21 12.85
N GLU A 49 14.49 26.30 13.33
CA GLU A 49 15.77 26.63 13.96
C GLU A 49 16.94 26.00 13.19
N ILE A 50 17.97 26.79 12.86
CA ILE A 50 19.20 26.26 12.27
C ILE A 50 20.14 25.80 13.38
N HIS A 51 20.57 24.55 13.31
CA HIS A 51 21.56 23.97 14.21
C HIS A 51 22.76 23.47 13.41
N THR A 52 23.96 23.56 13.99
CA THR A 52 25.21 23.00 13.42
C THR A 52 25.91 22.17 14.47
N ASP A 53 26.30 20.95 14.10
CA ASP A 53 26.94 19.98 15.01
C ASP A 53 26.11 19.79 16.30
N TYR A 54 24.81 19.55 16.11
CA TYR A 54 23.83 19.46 17.19
C TYR A 54 24.09 18.24 18.07
N VAL A 55 24.03 18.42 19.39
CA VAL A 55 24.08 17.35 20.38
C VAL A 55 22.85 17.49 21.27
N GLY A 56 22.10 16.41 21.45
CA GLY A 56 20.91 16.40 22.27
C GLY A 56 20.53 15.01 22.74
N GLU A 57 19.34 14.91 23.31
CA GLU A 57 18.76 13.66 23.82
C GLU A 57 17.38 13.45 23.19
N GLY A 58 17.09 12.21 22.78
CA GLY A 58 15.75 11.79 22.37
C GLY A 58 14.78 11.77 23.55
N ASN A 59 13.48 11.54 23.29
CA ASN A 59 12.48 11.56 24.37
C ASN A 59 12.66 10.44 25.41
N GLU A 60 13.37 9.35 25.07
CA GLU A 60 13.70 8.26 25.98
C GLU A 60 15.08 8.45 26.65
N GLY A 61 15.69 9.62 26.50
CA GLY A 61 17.01 9.95 27.09
C GLY A 61 18.19 9.38 26.30
N GLU A 62 17.98 8.96 25.06
CA GLU A 62 19.05 8.43 24.20
C GLU A 62 19.89 9.61 23.67
N PRO A 63 21.20 9.67 23.95
CA PRO A 63 22.03 10.73 23.42
C PRO A 63 22.21 10.56 21.91
N PHE A 64 22.20 11.67 21.19
CA PHE A 64 22.48 11.68 19.75
C PHE A 64 23.28 12.92 19.34
N SER A 65 23.97 12.80 18.21
CA SER A 65 24.75 13.90 17.63
C SER A 65 24.57 13.95 16.12
N LEU A 66 24.23 15.12 15.60
CA LEU A 66 24.04 15.37 14.18
C LEU A 66 25.14 16.30 13.68
N SER A 67 26.10 15.76 12.93
CA SER A 67 27.20 16.53 12.35
C SER A 67 26.76 17.34 11.12
N GLY A 68 27.32 18.54 10.98
CA GLY A 68 26.94 19.51 9.96
C GLY A 68 25.68 20.30 10.31
N THR A 69 25.21 21.10 9.36
CA THR A 69 24.10 22.03 9.54
C THR A 69 22.77 21.43 9.10
N GLY A 70 21.72 21.58 9.92
CA GLY A 70 20.35 21.22 9.56
C GLY A 70 19.33 22.19 10.16
N VAL A 71 18.09 22.11 9.67
CA VAL A 71 16.96 22.94 10.12
C VAL A 71 15.98 22.07 10.89
N LEU A 72 15.70 22.42 12.14
CA LEU A 72 14.68 21.80 12.98
C LEU A 72 13.35 22.55 12.82
N ILE A 73 12.30 21.85 12.42
CA ILE A 73 10.92 22.34 12.53
C ILE A 73 10.26 21.68 13.74
N LEU A 74 9.58 22.47 14.58
CA LEU A 74 9.13 22.03 15.90
C LEU A 74 7.62 21.79 15.97
N GLN A 75 6.80 22.69 15.44
CA GLN A 75 5.35 22.70 15.71
C GLN A 75 4.54 23.25 14.54
N LYS A 76 3.21 23.09 14.59
CA LYS A 76 2.27 23.63 13.59
C LYS A 76 2.59 25.11 13.30
N GLY A 77 2.61 25.44 12.01
CA GLY A 77 2.97 26.79 11.54
C GLY A 77 4.46 27.01 11.32
N THR A 78 5.31 26.00 11.58
CA THR A 78 6.73 26.01 11.17
C THR A 78 6.92 25.25 9.86
N SER A 79 7.84 25.70 9.02
CA SER A 79 8.22 25.01 7.78
C SER A 79 9.65 25.32 7.36
N VAL A 80 10.17 24.47 6.48
CA VAL A 80 11.44 24.69 5.78
C VAL A 80 11.23 24.39 4.31
N SER A 81 11.77 25.24 3.43
CA SER A 81 11.66 25.07 1.99
C SER A 81 12.93 25.46 1.29
N VAL A 82 13.16 24.92 0.09
CA VAL A 82 14.25 25.30 -0.79
C VAL A 82 13.75 25.34 -2.23
N ASP A 83 14.24 26.29 -3.01
CA ASP A 83 13.95 26.36 -4.44
C ASP A 83 14.91 25.43 -5.19
N VAL A 84 14.34 24.58 -6.04
CA VAL A 84 15.06 23.62 -6.88
C VAL A 84 14.90 24.02 -8.34
N GLU A 85 15.96 23.89 -9.14
CA GLU A 85 15.93 24.23 -10.56
C GLU A 85 15.92 22.92 -11.37
N VAL A 86 14.98 22.78 -12.31
CA VAL A 86 14.93 21.62 -13.22
C VAL A 86 14.90 22.06 -14.68
N GLU A 87 15.66 21.38 -15.54
CA GLU A 87 15.81 21.77 -16.95
C GLU A 87 14.57 21.49 -17.79
N GLU A 88 13.76 20.49 -17.42
CA GLU A 88 12.56 20.07 -18.13
C GLU A 88 11.41 19.81 -17.14
N ALA A 89 10.18 20.04 -17.58
CA ALA A 89 9.02 19.72 -16.77
C ALA A 89 8.81 18.20 -16.75
N GLY A 90 8.53 17.62 -15.59
CA GLY A 90 8.45 16.16 -15.47
C GLY A 90 8.13 15.69 -14.05
N LEU A 91 8.18 14.36 -13.87
CA LEU A 91 8.16 13.75 -12.55
C LEU A 91 9.59 13.60 -12.03
N TYR A 92 9.77 13.93 -10.76
CA TYR A 92 11.05 13.89 -10.08
C TYR A 92 10.89 13.14 -8.75
N ASP A 93 11.84 12.25 -8.48
CA ASP A 93 12.00 11.59 -7.18
C ASP A 93 12.74 12.54 -6.24
N ILE A 94 12.12 12.83 -5.10
CA ILE A 94 12.68 13.66 -4.04
C ILE A 94 13.16 12.73 -2.95
N VAL A 95 14.47 12.74 -2.69
CA VAL A 95 15.07 12.07 -1.52
C VAL A 95 15.41 13.13 -0.49
N VAL A 96 15.02 12.92 0.76
CA VAL A 96 15.27 13.88 1.84
C VAL A 96 16.21 13.30 2.87
N CYS A 97 17.23 14.07 3.25
CA CYS A 97 18.10 13.76 4.38
C CYS A 97 17.54 14.41 5.65
N TYR A 98 17.17 13.60 6.63
CA TYR A 98 16.51 14.02 7.85
C TYR A 98 17.09 13.35 9.10
N ALA A 99 16.70 13.85 10.27
CA ALA A 99 16.78 13.11 11.53
C ALA A 99 15.54 13.41 12.39
N GLN A 100 14.99 12.39 13.04
CA GLN A 100 13.82 12.50 13.91
C GLN A 100 14.10 11.66 15.17
N PRO A 101 14.75 12.23 16.19
CA PRO A 101 15.20 11.46 17.36
C PRO A 101 14.15 11.32 18.45
N PHE A 102 12.99 11.97 18.30
CA PHE A 102 12.07 12.20 19.42
C PHE A 102 10.99 11.13 19.57
N ASP A 103 10.48 10.52 18.51
CA ASP A 103 9.31 9.63 18.60
C ASP A 103 9.45 8.43 17.68
N HIS A 104 8.57 7.45 17.79
CA HIS A 104 8.57 6.29 16.89
C HIS A 104 8.40 6.69 15.42
N LYS A 105 7.57 7.73 15.16
CA LYS A 105 7.41 8.38 13.86
C LYS A 105 6.96 9.83 14.00
N LYS A 106 7.21 10.64 12.96
CA LYS A 106 6.57 11.94 12.75
C LYS A 106 6.10 12.08 11.31
N ILE A 107 5.03 12.83 11.11
CA ILE A 107 4.46 13.10 9.80
C ILE A 107 4.60 14.58 9.50
N GLN A 108 5.05 14.93 8.30
CA GLN A 108 5.06 16.30 7.79
C GLN A 108 4.32 16.38 6.46
N TYR A 109 3.85 17.57 6.08
CA TYR A 109 3.29 17.79 4.76
C TYR A 109 4.39 18.13 3.77
N LEU A 110 4.35 17.49 2.59
CA LEU A 110 5.14 17.90 1.43
C LEU A 110 4.30 18.86 0.60
N ASN A 111 4.82 20.07 0.36
CA ASN A 111 4.22 21.05 -0.53
C ASN A 111 5.18 21.34 -1.70
N VAL A 112 4.63 21.46 -2.90
CA VAL A 112 5.35 21.87 -4.12
C VAL A 112 4.65 23.09 -4.68
N ASN A 113 5.39 24.20 -4.83
CA ASN A 113 4.85 25.49 -5.30
C ASN A 113 3.58 25.91 -4.51
N GLY A 114 3.57 25.66 -3.19
CA GLY A 114 2.43 25.95 -2.30
C GLY A 114 1.26 24.97 -2.38
N THR A 115 1.34 23.94 -3.23
CA THR A 115 0.33 22.89 -3.36
C THR A 115 0.72 21.66 -2.56
N ASN A 116 -0.16 21.22 -1.66
CA ASN A 116 0.05 20.01 -0.87
C ASN A 116 0.08 18.74 -1.75
N GLN A 117 1.15 17.98 -1.62
CA GLN A 117 1.39 16.73 -2.36
C GLN A 117 1.03 15.49 -1.55
N GLY A 118 0.79 15.63 -0.26
CA GLY A 118 0.52 14.53 0.67
C GLY A 118 1.31 14.66 1.96
N GLU A 119 1.34 13.56 2.69
CA GLU A 119 2.04 13.39 3.95
C GLU A 119 3.32 12.57 3.71
N VAL A 120 4.39 12.89 4.45
CA VAL A 120 5.64 12.12 4.44
C VAL A 120 5.92 11.65 5.85
N ASN A 121 6.14 10.34 5.99
CA ASN A 121 6.41 9.68 7.24
C ASN A 121 7.93 9.61 7.51
N PHE A 122 8.33 10.05 8.69
CA PHE A 122 9.71 10.06 9.17
C PHE A 122 9.81 9.17 10.42
N SER A 123 10.27 7.93 10.21
CA SER A 123 10.58 6.98 11.29
C SER A 123 11.72 7.49 12.20
N LYS A 124 11.75 7.03 13.46
CA LYS A 124 12.80 7.39 14.43
C LYS A 124 14.20 7.22 13.82
N SER A 125 15.02 8.26 13.92
CA SER A 125 16.44 8.23 13.55
C SER A 125 17.26 9.14 14.45
N LEU A 126 18.29 8.56 15.08
CA LEU A 126 19.29 9.29 15.88
C LEU A 126 20.45 9.82 15.02
N GLU A 127 20.44 9.50 13.73
CA GLU A 127 21.47 9.84 12.75
C GLU A 127 20.84 10.51 11.52
N TRP A 128 21.66 11.14 10.68
CA TRP A 128 21.20 11.58 9.36
C TRP A 128 20.86 10.37 8.50
N LYS A 129 19.60 10.27 8.07
CA LYS A 129 19.09 9.21 7.20
C LYS A 129 18.49 9.83 5.96
N GLU A 130 18.73 9.21 4.81
CA GLU A 130 18.00 9.52 3.58
C GLU A 130 16.78 8.61 3.44
N ILE A 131 15.65 9.20 3.07
CA ILE A 131 14.45 8.46 2.66
C ILE A 131 13.88 9.05 1.37
N PRO A 132 13.20 8.24 0.54
CA PRO A 132 12.28 8.77 -0.45
C PRO A 132 11.23 9.63 0.27
N ALA A 133 11.06 10.86 -0.19
CA ALA A 133 10.07 11.80 0.31
C ALA A 133 8.87 11.94 -0.63
N GLY A 134 8.94 11.34 -1.82
CA GLY A 134 7.86 11.38 -2.79
C GLY A 134 8.32 11.59 -4.21
N ILE A 135 7.48 11.14 -5.14
CA ILE A 135 7.59 11.49 -6.56
C ILE A 135 6.63 12.64 -6.85
N VAL A 136 7.18 13.79 -7.25
CA VAL A 136 6.40 15.01 -7.49
C VAL A 136 6.55 15.50 -8.91
N LYS A 137 5.52 16.20 -9.40
CA LYS A 137 5.61 16.92 -10.67
C LYS A 137 6.27 18.28 -10.46
N LEU A 138 7.31 18.56 -11.24
CA LEU A 138 7.98 19.87 -11.28
C LEU A 138 7.82 20.49 -12.67
N ASP A 139 7.64 21.81 -12.69
CA ASP A 139 7.63 22.60 -13.91
C ASP A 139 9.07 22.94 -14.33
N LYS A 140 9.30 23.24 -15.60
CA LYS A 140 10.61 23.70 -16.07
C LYS A 140 11.01 25.00 -15.35
N GLY A 141 12.23 25.02 -14.81
CA GLY A 141 12.79 26.14 -14.06
C GLY A 141 12.70 25.94 -12.56
N SER A 142 12.49 27.04 -11.83
CA SER A 142 12.48 27.07 -10.37
C SER A 142 11.17 26.56 -9.78
N ASN A 143 11.27 25.63 -8.81
CA ASN A 143 10.15 25.08 -8.05
C ASN A 143 10.47 25.11 -6.57
N ASN A 144 9.53 25.52 -5.73
CA ASN A 144 9.70 25.50 -4.27
C ASN A 144 9.26 24.15 -3.69
N ILE A 145 10.16 23.48 -2.98
CA ILE A 145 9.87 22.26 -2.22
C ILE A 145 9.84 22.62 -0.74
N GLU A 146 8.71 22.44 -0.06
CA GLU A 146 8.50 22.78 1.34
C GLU A 146 8.07 21.55 2.15
N PHE A 147 8.71 21.37 3.30
CA PHE A 147 8.21 20.53 4.39
C PHE A 147 7.53 21.41 5.43
N GLU A 148 6.20 21.32 5.51
CA GLU A 148 5.37 22.02 6.51
C GLU A 148 5.11 21.09 7.69
N SER A 149 5.29 21.62 8.91
CA SER A 149 5.06 20.88 10.14
C SER A 149 3.60 20.43 10.25
N TYR A 150 3.37 19.12 10.26
CA TYR A 150 2.12 18.53 10.72
C TYR A 150 2.28 18.07 12.18
N TRP A 151 3.15 17.08 12.42
CA TRP A 151 3.52 16.66 13.77
C TRP A 151 4.79 17.35 14.27
N GLY A 152 5.59 17.94 13.37
CA GLY A 152 6.82 18.65 13.72
C GLY A 152 7.92 17.76 14.28
N TYR A 153 8.84 18.38 15.03
CA TYR A 153 9.99 17.73 15.68
C TYR A 153 10.84 16.88 14.71
N THR A 154 11.24 17.47 13.59
CA THR A 154 12.08 16.82 12.57
C THR A 154 13.18 17.77 12.09
N PHE A 155 14.41 17.27 12.04
CA PHE A 155 15.54 17.94 11.42
C PHE A 155 15.60 17.62 9.93
N PHE A 156 15.88 18.64 9.12
CA PHE A 156 16.06 18.54 7.67
C PHE A 156 17.42 19.10 7.27
N LYS A 157 18.23 18.32 6.53
CA LYS A 157 19.58 18.71 6.12
C LYS A 157 19.61 19.23 4.69
N TYR A 158 19.29 18.34 3.75
CA TYR A 158 19.20 18.62 2.33
C TYR A 158 18.13 17.74 1.70
N LEU A 159 17.78 18.05 0.47
CA LEU A 159 17.07 17.15 -0.43
C LEU A 159 17.93 16.87 -1.66
N VAL A 160 17.67 15.74 -2.31
CA VAL A 160 18.22 15.35 -3.61
C VAL A 160 17.05 15.28 -4.59
N VAL A 161 17.19 15.94 -5.73
CA VAL A 161 16.20 15.91 -6.82
C VAL A 161 16.78 15.14 -7.99
N LYS A 162 16.07 14.12 -8.47
CA LYS A 162 16.46 13.37 -9.68
C LYS A 162 15.22 13.04 -10.51
N PRO A 163 15.33 12.90 -11.84
CA PRO A 163 14.23 12.45 -12.67
C PRO A 163 13.64 11.12 -12.16
N ALA A 164 12.31 11.00 -12.20
CA ALA A 164 11.63 9.76 -11.86
C ALA A 164 11.80 8.70 -12.99
N ASP A 165 11.67 7.41 -12.66
CA ASP A 165 11.79 6.32 -13.64
C ASP A 165 10.74 6.47 -14.77
N GLU A 166 11.17 6.40 -16.03
CA GLU A 166 10.28 6.52 -17.19
C GLU A 166 9.08 5.54 -17.15
N LYS A 167 9.24 4.38 -16.52
CA LYS A 167 8.17 3.37 -16.39
C LYS A 167 6.96 3.89 -15.62
N ILE A 168 7.17 4.74 -14.64
CA ILE A 168 6.09 5.28 -13.79
C ILE A 168 5.48 6.57 -14.36
N THR A 169 6.16 7.22 -15.31
CA THR A 169 5.67 8.47 -15.94
C THR A 169 4.52 8.25 -16.93
N ASN A 170 4.46 7.08 -17.56
CA ASN A 170 3.52 6.82 -18.66
C ASN A 170 2.24 6.08 -18.23
N LEU A 171 2.15 5.63 -16.97
CA LEU A 171 0.99 4.92 -16.40
C LEU A 171 0.44 3.81 -17.33
N LYS A 172 1.34 2.99 -17.88
CA LYS A 172 0.99 1.92 -18.83
C LYS A 172 0.80 0.60 -18.12
N VAL A 173 -0.47 0.24 -17.91
CA VAL A 173 -0.89 -1.02 -17.31
C VAL A 173 -1.41 -1.97 -18.40
N GLU A 174 -1.07 -3.25 -18.31
CA GLU A 174 -1.59 -4.28 -19.22
C GLU A 174 -3.04 -4.61 -18.91
N LYS A 175 -3.84 -4.91 -19.94
CA LYS A 175 -5.27 -5.28 -19.81
C LYS A 175 -5.45 -6.75 -19.42
N THR A 176 -4.70 -7.20 -18.42
CA THR A 176 -4.68 -8.60 -17.99
C THR A 176 -4.89 -8.68 -16.49
N LEU A 177 -5.77 -9.59 -16.08
CA LEU A 177 -5.95 -9.95 -14.67
C LEU A 177 -4.93 -11.01 -14.25
N VAL A 178 -4.57 -11.03 -12.98
CA VAL A 178 -3.66 -12.02 -12.39
C VAL A 178 -4.23 -13.43 -12.46
N ASN A 179 -5.56 -13.58 -12.43
CA ASN A 179 -6.24 -14.85 -12.65
C ASN A 179 -6.39 -15.14 -14.16
N PRO A 180 -5.68 -16.15 -14.71
CA PRO A 180 -5.78 -16.48 -16.14
C PRO A 180 -7.15 -17.03 -16.55
N ASN A 181 -7.94 -17.52 -15.59
CA ASN A 181 -9.28 -18.06 -15.81
C ASN A 181 -10.39 -17.04 -15.56
N ALA A 182 -10.05 -15.74 -15.42
CA ALA A 182 -11.03 -14.69 -15.14
C ALA A 182 -12.22 -14.71 -16.12
N THR A 183 -13.42 -14.41 -15.62
CA THR A 183 -14.62 -14.36 -16.47
C THR A 183 -14.52 -13.23 -17.50
N ASP A 184 -15.34 -13.30 -18.55
CA ASP A 184 -15.33 -12.29 -19.61
C ASP A 184 -15.78 -10.92 -19.07
N GLU A 185 -16.67 -10.88 -18.09
CA GLU A 185 -17.11 -9.65 -17.42
C GLU A 185 -15.97 -9.02 -16.61
N ALA A 186 -15.20 -9.82 -15.87
CA ALA A 186 -14.05 -9.32 -15.12
C ALA A 186 -12.96 -8.77 -16.06
N LYS A 187 -12.66 -9.48 -17.15
CA LYS A 187 -11.73 -9.01 -18.19
C LYS A 187 -12.21 -7.71 -18.84
N SER A 188 -13.50 -7.60 -19.12
CA SER A 188 -14.11 -6.40 -19.70
C SER A 188 -13.98 -5.21 -18.75
N LEU A 189 -14.32 -5.41 -17.47
CA LEU A 189 -14.16 -4.37 -16.43
C LEU A 189 -12.71 -3.93 -16.30
N MET A 190 -11.74 -4.85 -16.21
CA MET A 190 -10.32 -4.51 -16.17
C MET A 190 -9.87 -3.72 -17.41
N SER A 191 -10.30 -4.13 -18.61
CA SER A 191 -10.01 -3.38 -19.83
C SER A 191 -10.55 -1.95 -19.78
N PHE A 192 -11.79 -1.78 -19.31
CA PHE A 192 -12.40 -0.46 -19.15
C PHE A 192 -11.61 0.42 -18.16
N LEU A 193 -11.24 -0.13 -17.00
CA LEU A 193 -10.47 0.59 -15.98
C LEU A 193 -9.09 1.03 -16.52
N VAL A 194 -8.40 0.16 -17.26
CA VAL A 194 -7.14 0.50 -17.92
C VAL A 194 -7.33 1.57 -19.00
N ASP A 195 -8.42 1.53 -19.77
CA ASP A 195 -8.67 2.51 -20.85
C ASP A 195 -8.85 3.95 -20.33
N ILE A 196 -9.41 4.09 -19.12
CA ILE A 196 -9.65 5.39 -18.47
C ILE A 196 -8.52 5.83 -17.53
N TYR A 197 -7.61 4.91 -17.17
CA TYR A 197 -6.51 5.19 -16.23
C TYR A 197 -5.62 6.33 -16.74
N GLY A 198 -5.31 7.28 -15.85
CA GLY A 198 -4.59 8.52 -16.19
C GLY A 198 -5.37 9.54 -17.00
N LYS A 199 -6.62 9.27 -17.40
CA LYS A 199 -7.47 10.19 -18.19
C LYS A 199 -8.68 10.67 -17.40
N ASN A 200 -9.33 9.78 -16.66
CA ASN A 200 -10.54 10.08 -15.88
C ASN A 200 -10.43 9.50 -14.47
N ILE A 201 -11.28 10.01 -13.58
CA ILE A 201 -11.50 9.47 -12.24
C ILE A 201 -12.96 9.02 -12.14
N LEU A 202 -13.21 7.80 -11.64
CA LEU A 202 -14.56 7.32 -11.40
C LEU A 202 -15.07 7.88 -10.07
N SER A 203 -16.30 8.40 -10.07
CA SER A 203 -17.00 8.74 -8.83
C SER A 203 -17.43 7.46 -8.11
N GLY A 204 -17.23 7.40 -6.80
CA GLY A 204 -17.58 6.25 -5.97
C GLY A 204 -18.18 6.65 -4.62
N GLN A 205 -19.04 5.80 -4.07
CA GLN A 205 -19.63 5.99 -2.75
C GLN A 205 -19.86 4.63 -2.06
N GLN A 206 -19.46 4.51 -0.79
CA GLN A 206 -19.75 3.35 0.07
C GLN A 206 -21.19 3.44 0.60
N GLU A 207 -21.91 2.32 0.62
CA GLU A 207 -23.21 2.21 1.30
C GLU A 207 -23.07 1.96 2.80
N LEU A 208 -24.16 2.20 3.55
CA LEU A 208 -24.25 1.75 4.93
C LEU A 208 -24.45 0.23 5.01
N CYS A 209 -23.59 -0.50 5.73
CA CYS A 209 -23.72 -1.94 5.90
C CYS A 209 -24.93 -2.33 6.79
N GLY A 210 -25.45 -3.55 6.59
CA GLY A 210 -26.55 -4.11 7.39
C GLY A 210 -27.92 -3.46 7.16
N SER A 211 -28.04 -2.62 6.13
CA SER A 211 -29.17 -1.70 5.98
C SER A 211 -30.23 -2.14 4.96
N HIS A 212 -30.21 -3.38 4.45
CA HIS A 212 -31.15 -3.82 3.40
C HIS A 212 -32.64 -3.62 3.72
N ASN A 213 -33.02 -3.73 5.00
CA ASN A 213 -34.39 -3.51 5.47
C ASN A 213 -34.71 -2.04 5.77
N TYR A 214 -33.81 -1.11 5.46
CA TYR A 214 -33.94 0.30 5.79
C TYR A 214 -33.65 1.17 4.56
N GLU A 215 -34.20 2.39 4.52
CA GLU A 215 -33.86 3.40 3.51
C GLU A 215 -32.36 3.75 3.50
N GLY A 216 -31.61 3.33 4.52
CA GLY A 216 -30.18 3.57 4.70
C GLY A 216 -29.31 3.08 3.54
N ALA A 217 -29.64 1.97 2.86
CA ALA A 217 -28.79 1.41 1.81
C ALA A 217 -28.61 2.35 0.61
N TYR A 218 -29.56 3.25 0.37
CA TYR A 218 -29.53 4.20 -0.74
C TYR A 218 -29.40 5.66 -0.30
N LYS A 219 -29.30 5.94 1.01
CA LYS A 219 -29.39 7.31 1.54
C LYS A 219 -28.29 8.22 0.97
N GLU A 220 -27.04 7.76 0.99
CA GLU A 220 -25.89 8.52 0.47
C GLU A 220 -26.02 8.75 -1.05
N PHE A 221 -26.52 7.75 -1.78
CA PHE A 221 -26.70 7.82 -3.23
C PHE A 221 -27.82 8.78 -3.62
N THR A 222 -28.96 8.73 -2.92
CA THR A 222 -30.07 9.67 -3.11
C THR A 222 -29.59 11.10 -2.84
N TYR A 223 -28.85 11.31 -1.74
CA TYR A 223 -28.29 12.62 -1.43
C TYR A 223 -27.37 13.15 -2.55
N ILE A 224 -26.45 12.32 -3.07
CA ILE A 224 -25.57 12.71 -4.17
C ILE A 224 -26.38 13.05 -5.42
N LYS A 225 -27.39 12.23 -5.76
CA LYS A 225 -28.23 12.44 -6.94
C LYS A 225 -29.06 13.72 -6.85
N GLU A 226 -29.65 14.00 -5.69
CA GLU A 226 -30.43 15.22 -5.46
C GLU A 226 -29.56 16.48 -5.52
N LEU A 227 -28.32 16.40 -5.00
CA LEU A 227 -27.40 17.54 -4.97
C LEU A 227 -26.76 17.82 -6.34
N THR A 228 -26.34 16.78 -7.04
CA THR A 228 -25.46 16.90 -8.23
C THR A 228 -26.19 16.63 -9.54
N GLY A 229 -27.35 15.99 -9.49
CA GLY A 229 -28.04 15.47 -10.68
C GLY A 229 -27.45 14.18 -11.22
N GLU A 230 -26.41 13.60 -10.61
CA GLU A 230 -25.70 12.40 -11.08
C GLU A 230 -25.59 11.30 -10.01
N MET A 231 -25.45 10.05 -10.44
CA MET A 231 -25.17 8.91 -9.55
C MET A 231 -23.66 8.58 -9.60
N PRO A 232 -23.06 8.08 -8.51
CA PRO A 232 -21.70 7.56 -8.58
C PRO A 232 -21.62 6.35 -9.50
N ALA A 233 -20.51 6.18 -10.21
CA ALA A 233 -20.28 5.02 -11.08
C ALA A 233 -19.95 3.76 -10.26
N VAL A 234 -19.20 3.93 -9.17
CA VAL A 234 -18.75 2.87 -8.28
C VAL A 234 -19.60 2.86 -7.01
N ARG A 235 -20.09 1.69 -6.60
CA ARG A 235 -20.72 1.49 -5.28
C ARG A 235 -19.87 0.56 -4.45
N GLY A 236 -19.55 1.02 -3.25
CA GLY A 236 -18.85 0.24 -2.25
C GLY A 236 -19.82 -0.53 -1.36
N PHE A 237 -19.53 -1.82 -1.19
CA PHE A 237 -20.27 -2.78 -0.39
C PHE A 237 -19.36 -3.40 0.66
N ASP A 238 -19.96 -3.98 1.69
CA ASP A 238 -19.22 -4.68 2.73
C ASP A 238 -19.89 -6.01 3.06
N PHE A 239 -19.13 -7.09 2.97
CA PHE A 239 -19.56 -8.44 3.33
C PHE A 239 -19.32 -8.76 4.80
N MET A 240 -19.19 -7.75 5.68
CA MET A 240 -18.93 -7.92 7.13
C MET A 240 -19.90 -8.87 7.84
N ASN A 241 -21.16 -8.95 7.40
CA ASN A 241 -22.19 -9.79 8.02
C ASN A 241 -22.12 -11.26 7.56
N TYR A 242 -21.28 -11.57 6.57
CA TYR A 242 -21.06 -12.93 6.08
C TYR A 242 -19.94 -13.60 6.84
N ARG A 243 -20.34 -14.49 7.76
CA ARG A 243 -19.46 -15.27 8.63
C ARG A 243 -20.06 -16.64 8.93
N ALA A 244 -19.21 -17.65 9.06
CA ALA A 244 -19.62 -18.99 9.46
C ALA A 244 -20.22 -18.95 10.88
N GLY A 245 -21.28 -19.73 11.10
CA GLY A 245 -22.09 -19.65 12.33
C GLY A 245 -23.13 -18.51 12.33
N GLY A 246 -23.09 -17.61 11.34
CA GLY A 246 -24.13 -16.63 11.01
C GLY A 246 -24.42 -15.57 12.08
N LEU A 247 -25.29 -14.63 11.72
CA LEU A 247 -25.90 -13.66 12.64
C LEU A 247 -27.37 -14.00 12.96
N GLY A 248 -27.91 -15.06 12.34
CA GLY A 248 -29.33 -15.39 12.37
C GLY A 248 -30.20 -14.57 11.42
N TRP A 249 -29.58 -13.73 10.57
CA TRP A 249 -30.22 -12.96 9.50
C TRP A 249 -29.22 -12.77 8.35
N ASP A 250 -29.74 -12.47 7.15
CA ASP A 250 -28.96 -12.15 5.95
C ASP A 250 -29.16 -10.67 5.65
N ASP A 251 -28.07 -9.96 5.35
CA ASP A 251 -28.15 -8.54 5.03
C ASP A 251 -28.35 -8.27 3.54
N GLU A 252 -28.55 -9.30 2.72
CA GLU A 252 -28.79 -9.22 1.26
C GLU A 252 -27.76 -8.37 0.49
N CYS A 253 -26.52 -8.29 1.00
CA CYS A 253 -25.45 -7.50 0.38
C CYS A 253 -25.06 -8.06 -1.01
N ALA A 254 -24.99 -9.38 -1.16
CA ALA A 254 -24.71 -10.03 -2.45
C ALA A 254 -25.78 -9.69 -3.50
N GLU A 255 -27.04 -9.63 -3.11
CA GLU A 255 -28.16 -9.25 -3.97
C GLU A 255 -28.07 -7.78 -4.40
N ARG A 256 -27.68 -6.88 -3.50
CA ARG A 256 -27.46 -5.46 -3.88
C ARG A 256 -26.25 -5.27 -4.79
N VAL A 257 -25.18 -6.06 -4.60
CA VAL A 257 -24.05 -6.10 -5.54
C VAL A 257 -24.54 -6.49 -6.94
N ILE A 258 -25.41 -7.50 -7.02
CA ILE A 258 -25.98 -7.97 -8.29
C ILE A 258 -26.89 -6.90 -8.92
N ASP A 259 -27.80 -6.29 -8.15
CA ASP A 259 -28.68 -5.21 -8.62
C ASP A 259 -27.89 -4.02 -9.18
N TRP A 260 -26.84 -3.59 -8.47
CA TRP A 260 -26.04 -2.44 -8.89
C TRP A 260 -25.37 -2.66 -10.25
N TYR A 261 -24.85 -3.84 -10.51
CA TYR A 261 -24.21 -4.15 -11.80
C TYR A 261 -25.26 -4.40 -12.89
N ASN A 262 -26.19 -5.33 -12.68
CA ASN A 262 -27.10 -5.79 -13.73
C ASN A 262 -28.21 -4.78 -14.06
N GLU A 263 -28.74 -4.06 -13.06
CA GLU A 263 -29.90 -3.18 -13.24
C GLU A 263 -29.52 -1.69 -13.30
N LYS A 264 -28.38 -1.29 -12.70
CA LYS A 264 -27.91 0.11 -12.70
C LYS A 264 -26.71 0.35 -13.61
N GLY A 265 -26.06 -0.70 -14.12
CA GLY A 265 -24.86 -0.59 -14.96
C GLY A 265 -23.66 0.00 -14.21
N GLY A 266 -23.65 -0.10 -12.87
CA GLY A 266 -22.58 0.43 -12.03
C GLY A 266 -21.50 -0.62 -11.72
N ILE A 267 -20.38 -0.17 -11.16
CA ILE A 267 -19.25 -1.03 -10.80
C ILE A 267 -19.30 -1.33 -9.30
N PRO A 268 -19.41 -2.61 -8.88
CA PRO A 268 -19.34 -2.97 -7.47
C PRO A 268 -17.88 -3.12 -6.99
N THR A 269 -17.56 -2.49 -5.86
CA THR A 269 -16.38 -2.83 -5.06
C THR A 269 -16.83 -3.35 -3.70
N VAL A 270 -16.19 -4.43 -3.23
CA VAL A 270 -16.61 -5.15 -2.03
C VAL A 270 -15.41 -5.30 -1.10
N CYS A 271 -15.51 -4.78 0.11
CA CYS A 271 -14.58 -5.06 1.20
C CYS A 271 -15.19 -6.08 2.19
N TRP A 272 -14.39 -6.48 3.18
CA TRP A 272 -14.83 -7.40 4.22
C TRP A 272 -14.24 -6.99 5.56
N HIS A 273 -15.04 -6.34 6.42
CA HIS A 273 -14.69 -6.22 7.83
C HIS A 273 -14.88 -7.58 8.51
N TRP A 274 -13.82 -8.39 8.46
CA TRP A 274 -13.85 -9.77 8.91
C TRP A 274 -13.82 -9.85 10.43
N PHE A 275 -14.98 -10.08 11.07
CA PHE A 275 -15.01 -10.37 12.51
C PHE A 275 -14.13 -11.57 12.83
N SER A 276 -13.46 -11.57 13.98
CA SER A 276 -12.62 -12.70 14.43
C SER A 276 -13.34 -14.05 14.21
N PRO A 277 -12.79 -14.96 13.38
CA PRO A 277 -13.46 -16.20 13.00
C PRO A 277 -13.95 -17.03 14.19
N GLY A 278 -15.20 -17.49 14.11
CA GLY A 278 -15.85 -18.26 15.17
C GLY A 278 -16.01 -17.50 16.50
N ASP A 279 -15.90 -16.17 16.48
CA ASP A 279 -15.81 -15.31 17.67
C ASP A 279 -14.63 -15.73 18.60
N ILE A 280 -13.62 -16.45 18.09
CA ILE A 280 -12.46 -16.86 18.87
C ILE A 280 -11.68 -15.63 19.32
N GLY A 281 -11.43 -15.53 20.62
CA GLY A 281 -10.69 -14.41 21.22
C GLY A 281 -11.50 -13.12 21.32
N LYS A 282 -12.76 -13.09 20.89
CA LYS A 282 -13.62 -11.90 20.95
C LYS A 282 -13.77 -11.37 22.38
N THR A 283 -13.55 -10.08 22.55
CA THR A 283 -13.73 -9.34 23.81
C THR A 283 -14.73 -8.19 23.70
N GLY A 284 -15.13 -7.80 22.47
CA GLY A 284 -16.10 -6.71 22.21
C GLY A 284 -16.88 -6.87 20.91
N ASP A 285 -17.82 -5.96 20.67
CA ASP A 285 -18.80 -6.06 19.57
C ASP A 285 -18.21 -5.84 18.17
N GLY A 286 -17.01 -5.27 18.07
CA GLY A 286 -16.30 -5.01 16.81
C GLY A 286 -15.03 -5.87 16.66
N SER A 287 -15.13 -7.19 16.82
CA SER A 287 -13.96 -8.09 16.89
C SER A 287 -13.15 -8.25 15.59
N PHE A 288 -13.46 -7.48 14.56
CA PHE A 288 -12.55 -7.24 13.44
C PHE A 288 -11.38 -6.31 13.86
N TYR A 289 -11.60 -5.41 14.83
CA TYR A 289 -10.54 -4.61 15.43
C TYR A 289 -9.69 -5.43 16.40
N THR A 290 -8.38 -5.23 16.31
CA THR A 290 -7.37 -5.83 17.21
C THR A 290 -7.65 -5.53 18.68
N GLU A 291 -8.19 -4.35 19.01
CA GLU A 291 -8.53 -4.01 20.41
C GLU A 291 -9.66 -4.88 21.02
N TYR A 292 -10.51 -5.49 20.17
CA TYR A 292 -11.66 -6.29 20.59
C TYR A 292 -11.50 -7.79 20.31
N THR A 293 -10.28 -8.25 20.01
CA THR A 293 -10.02 -9.67 19.85
C THR A 293 -8.58 -10.08 20.17
N SER A 294 -8.42 -11.28 20.71
CA SER A 294 -7.13 -11.97 20.81
C SER A 294 -6.92 -13.02 19.70
N PHE A 295 -7.69 -12.95 18.61
CA PHE A 295 -7.54 -13.85 17.46
C PHE A 295 -6.15 -13.71 16.85
N SER A 296 -5.48 -14.83 16.58
CA SER A 296 -4.08 -14.85 16.15
C SER A 296 -3.95 -15.32 14.71
N ILE A 297 -3.37 -14.48 13.85
CA ILE A 297 -3.11 -14.82 12.43
C ILE A 297 -2.19 -16.04 12.35
N SER A 298 -1.10 -16.05 13.12
CA SER A 298 -0.10 -17.13 13.13
C SER A 298 -0.71 -18.47 13.51
N LYS A 299 -1.71 -18.48 14.42
CA LYS A 299 -2.47 -19.70 14.71
C LYS A 299 -3.44 -20.03 13.59
N ALA A 300 -4.14 -19.04 13.04
CA ALA A 300 -5.08 -19.21 11.93
C ALA A 300 -4.41 -19.79 10.66
N LEU A 301 -3.13 -19.51 10.45
CA LEU A 301 -2.31 -20.06 9.37
C LEU A 301 -1.72 -21.44 9.68
N LYS A 302 -1.85 -21.93 10.92
CA LYS A 302 -1.33 -23.23 11.33
C LYS A 302 -2.44 -24.30 11.26
N PRO A 303 -2.32 -25.31 10.39
CA PRO A 303 -3.32 -26.36 10.27
C PRO A 303 -3.66 -27.06 11.60
N GLY A 304 -4.95 -27.24 11.88
CA GLY A 304 -5.47 -27.96 13.04
C GLY A 304 -5.53 -27.17 14.34
N THR A 305 -5.28 -25.85 14.32
CA THR A 305 -5.67 -24.96 15.43
C THR A 305 -7.17 -24.62 15.32
N ALA A 306 -7.78 -24.20 16.44
CA ALA A 306 -9.16 -23.73 16.41
C ALA A 306 -9.32 -22.47 15.55
N GLU A 307 -8.33 -21.56 15.59
CA GLU A 307 -8.28 -20.39 14.74
C GLU A 307 -8.26 -20.76 13.25
N ASN A 308 -7.51 -21.79 12.85
CA ASN A 308 -7.42 -22.26 11.47
C ASN A 308 -8.74 -22.89 10.99
N GLU A 309 -9.34 -23.75 11.81
CA GLU A 309 -10.64 -24.38 11.48
C GLU A 309 -11.74 -23.32 11.31
N ALA A 310 -11.78 -22.33 12.21
CA ALA A 310 -12.73 -21.22 12.13
C ALA A 310 -12.47 -20.32 10.91
N LEU A 311 -11.20 -19.98 10.64
CA LEU A 311 -10.80 -19.21 9.46
C LEU A 311 -11.26 -19.88 8.16
N LEU A 312 -11.00 -21.18 8.01
CA LEU A 312 -11.39 -21.94 6.82
C LEU A 312 -12.90 -22.05 6.67
N ALA A 313 -13.65 -22.15 7.76
CA ALA A 313 -15.12 -22.13 7.73
C ALA A 313 -15.67 -20.79 7.24
N ASP A 314 -15.10 -19.66 7.71
CA ASP A 314 -15.48 -18.34 7.21
C ASP A 314 -15.16 -18.17 5.73
N ILE A 315 -14.00 -18.65 5.28
CA ILE A 315 -13.61 -18.63 3.85
C ILE A 315 -14.58 -19.45 3.00
N ASP A 316 -14.99 -20.64 3.45
CA ASP A 316 -16.00 -21.46 2.76
C ASP A 316 -17.35 -20.73 2.65
N PHE A 317 -17.82 -20.15 3.75
CA PHE A 317 -19.07 -19.37 3.75
C PHE A 317 -18.99 -18.17 2.80
N MET A 318 -17.88 -17.43 2.85
CA MET A 318 -17.63 -16.29 1.97
C MET A 318 -17.59 -16.72 0.51
N ALA A 319 -16.95 -17.85 0.20
CA ALA A 319 -16.88 -18.38 -1.16
C ALA A 319 -18.27 -18.68 -1.74
N GLN A 320 -19.22 -19.15 -0.92
CA GLN A 320 -20.61 -19.36 -1.36
C GLN A 320 -21.31 -18.06 -1.76
N LYS A 321 -21.11 -16.98 -1.00
CA LYS A 321 -21.67 -15.65 -1.32
C LYS A 321 -21.02 -15.03 -2.55
N LEU A 322 -19.69 -15.14 -2.69
CA LEU A 322 -18.99 -14.72 -3.90
C LEU A 322 -19.41 -15.55 -5.12
N LYS A 323 -19.68 -16.85 -4.94
CA LYS A 323 -20.17 -17.74 -5.99
C LYS A 323 -21.58 -17.34 -6.46
N GLN A 324 -22.45 -16.93 -5.55
CA GLN A 324 -23.77 -16.37 -5.88
C GLN A 324 -23.62 -15.14 -6.82
N VAL A 325 -22.70 -14.23 -6.52
CA VAL A 325 -22.40 -13.06 -7.36
C VAL A 325 -21.82 -13.48 -8.71
N GLN A 326 -20.88 -14.44 -8.73
CA GLN A 326 -20.33 -14.98 -9.97
C GLN A 326 -21.39 -15.62 -10.86
N ASP A 327 -22.30 -16.40 -10.28
CA ASP A 327 -23.35 -17.12 -11.02
C ASP A 327 -24.38 -16.15 -11.63
N ALA A 328 -24.47 -14.93 -11.11
CA ALA A 328 -25.23 -13.84 -11.70
C ALA A 328 -24.47 -13.05 -12.80
N GLY A 329 -23.25 -13.45 -13.14
CA GLY A 329 -22.43 -12.82 -14.19
C GLY A 329 -21.83 -11.47 -13.77
N VAL A 330 -21.59 -11.27 -12.47
CA VAL A 330 -21.18 -9.96 -11.93
C VAL A 330 -19.69 -9.98 -11.55
N PRO A 331 -18.83 -9.14 -12.17
CA PRO A 331 -17.46 -8.95 -11.73
C PRO A 331 -17.41 -8.02 -10.52
N ILE A 332 -16.47 -8.24 -9.60
CA ILE A 332 -16.30 -7.38 -8.42
C ILE A 332 -14.86 -6.93 -8.23
N LEU A 333 -14.69 -5.67 -7.80
CA LEU A 333 -13.43 -5.20 -7.23
C LEU A 333 -13.33 -5.69 -5.77
N TRP A 334 -12.70 -6.84 -5.58
CA TRP A 334 -12.61 -7.56 -4.31
C TRP A 334 -11.42 -7.05 -3.49
N ARG A 335 -11.70 -6.41 -2.34
CA ARG A 335 -10.71 -5.75 -1.49
C ARG A 335 -10.69 -6.35 -0.07
N PRO A 336 -10.23 -7.60 0.09
CA PRO A 336 -10.12 -8.24 1.40
C PRO A 336 -8.91 -7.70 2.17
N LEU A 337 -8.92 -7.90 3.50
CA LEU A 337 -7.79 -7.58 4.39
C LEU A 337 -7.30 -6.12 4.24
N HIS A 338 -8.23 -5.17 4.06
CA HIS A 338 -7.90 -3.76 3.83
C HIS A 338 -7.21 -3.12 5.05
N GLU A 339 -6.45 -2.05 4.78
CA GLU A 339 -5.74 -1.25 5.79
C GLU A 339 -4.78 -2.05 6.72
N ALA A 340 -4.27 -3.20 6.25
CA ALA A 340 -3.53 -4.14 7.09
C ALA A 340 -2.31 -3.52 7.81
N GLU A 341 -1.53 -2.68 7.14
CA GLU A 341 -0.33 -2.06 7.71
C GLU A 341 -0.64 -1.14 8.91
N GLY A 342 -1.88 -0.69 9.05
CA GLY A 342 -2.32 0.06 10.23
C GLY A 342 -2.33 -0.77 11.52
N GLY A 343 -2.45 -2.09 11.44
CA GLY A 343 -2.45 -3.02 12.58
C GLY A 343 -3.70 -2.95 13.48
N TRP A 344 -4.65 -2.05 13.20
CA TRP A 344 -5.89 -1.93 13.96
C TRP A 344 -6.91 -3.01 13.66
N PHE A 345 -6.76 -3.74 12.56
CA PHE A 345 -7.53 -4.95 12.28
C PHE A 345 -6.70 -6.21 12.57
N TRP A 346 -7.37 -7.29 13.00
CA TRP A 346 -6.65 -8.48 13.47
C TRP A 346 -5.78 -9.11 12.38
N TRP A 347 -6.12 -8.96 11.09
CA TRP A 347 -5.32 -9.46 9.96
C TRP A 347 -4.04 -8.66 9.69
N GLY A 348 -3.85 -7.53 10.36
CA GLY A 348 -2.60 -6.75 10.36
C GLY A 348 -1.85 -6.79 11.69
N ALA A 349 -2.38 -7.48 12.72
CA ALA A 349 -1.88 -7.36 14.08
C ALA A 349 -0.53 -8.06 14.33
N GLU A 350 -0.18 -9.07 13.53
CA GLU A 350 1.03 -9.89 13.70
C GLU A 350 2.08 -9.66 12.60
N GLY A 351 2.05 -8.48 11.97
CA GLY A 351 3.06 -8.03 11.03
C GLY A 351 2.84 -8.42 9.56
N PRO A 352 3.69 -7.91 8.66
CA PRO A 352 3.52 -8.06 7.22
C PRO A 352 3.59 -9.51 6.75
N GLU A 353 4.48 -10.34 7.30
CA GLU A 353 4.67 -11.71 6.83
C GLU A 353 3.40 -12.55 7.00
N ALA A 354 2.78 -12.49 8.19
CA ALA A 354 1.54 -13.22 8.48
C ALA A 354 0.37 -12.69 7.65
N CYS A 355 0.30 -11.37 7.43
CA CYS A 355 -0.75 -10.77 6.60
C CYS A 355 -0.62 -11.20 5.13
N VAL A 356 0.59 -11.16 4.58
CA VAL A 356 0.88 -11.58 3.19
C VAL A 356 0.56 -13.08 3.01
N GLU A 357 0.93 -13.93 3.97
CA GLU A 357 0.59 -15.35 3.93
C GLU A 357 -0.94 -15.57 3.93
N LEU A 358 -1.68 -14.81 4.75
CA LEU A 358 -3.15 -14.86 4.79
C LEU A 358 -3.79 -14.37 3.48
N TYR A 359 -3.28 -13.29 2.88
CA TYR A 359 -3.76 -12.79 1.59
C TYR A 359 -3.59 -13.85 0.50
N ARG A 360 -2.42 -14.49 0.45
CA ARG A 360 -2.13 -15.55 -0.53
C ARG A 360 -2.96 -16.81 -0.28
N LEU A 361 -3.25 -17.15 0.99
CA LEU A 361 -4.21 -18.21 1.34
C LEU A 361 -5.61 -17.89 0.80
N LEU A 362 -6.10 -16.65 0.99
CA LEU A 362 -7.39 -16.23 0.41
C LEU A 362 -7.38 -16.34 -1.11
N TYR A 363 -6.31 -15.88 -1.77
CA TYR A 363 -6.18 -16.00 -3.22
C TYR A 363 -6.25 -17.45 -3.68
N ASP A 364 -5.48 -18.35 -3.06
CA ASP A 364 -5.47 -19.76 -3.42
C ASP A 364 -6.83 -20.42 -3.18
N LYS A 365 -7.44 -20.18 -2.02
CA LYS A 365 -8.78 -20.71 -1.71
C LYS A 365 -9.82 -20.19 -2.69
N LEU A 366 -10.02 -18.88 -2.77
CA LEU A 366 -11.12 -18.29 -3.55
C LEU A 366 -10.92 -18.49 -5.05
N THR A 367 -9.72 -18.21 -5.57
CA THR A 367 -9.42 -18.28 -7.01
C THR A 367 -9.15 -19.71 -7.46
N ASN A 368 -8.24 -20.43 -6.79
CA ASN A 368 -7.77 -21.73 -7.27
C ASN A 368 -8.64 -22.90 -6.79
N GLU A 369 -9.13 -22.90 -5.55
CA GLU A 369 -9.94 -24.01 -5.02
C GLU A 369 -11.43 -23.84 -5.38
N TYR A 370 -12.03 -22.70 -5.02
CA TYR A 370 -13.46 -22.41 -5.25
C TYR A 370 -13.79 -21.93 -6.67
N LYS A 371 -12.77 -21.65 -7.50
CA LYS A 371 -12.92 -21.20 -8.90
C LYS A 371 -13.77 -19.94 -9.03
N LEU A 372 -13.55 -18.98 -8.13
CA LEU A 372 -14.11 -17.64 -8.21
C LEU A 372 -13.24 -16.80 -9.14
N ASN A 373 -13.66 -16.76 -10.40
CA ASN A 373 -13.02 -16.12 -11.52
C ASN A 373 -13.57 -14.72 -11.84
N ASN A 374 -14.60 -14.26 -11.13
CA ASN A 374 -15.17 -12.92 -11.28
C ASN A 374 -14.51 -11.86 -10.37
N LEU A 375 -13.51 -12.24 -9.59
CA LEU A 375 -12.81 -11.36 -8.64
C LEU A 375 -11.67 -10.62 -9.33
N ILE A 376 -11.64 -9.29 -9.16
CA ILE A 376 -10.49 -8.42 -9.46
C ILE A 376 -9.88 -8.03 -8.12
N TRP A 377 -8.66 -8.49 -7.84
CA TRP A 377 -8.04 -8.42 -6.51
C TRP A 377 -7.43 -7.05 -6.25
N VAL A 378 -7.97 -6.36 -5.23
CA VAL A 378 -7.52 -5.03 -4.80
C VAL A 378 -6.74 -5.17 -3.49
N TRP A 379 -5.49 -4.73 -3.48
CA TRP A 379 -4.68 -4.62 -2.26
C TRP A 379 -4.70 -3.19 -1.74
N THR A 380 -4.94 -2.98 -0.44
CA THR A 380 -4.84 -1.64 0.15
C THR A 380 -3.42 -1.45 0.69
N SER A 381 -2.69 -0.47 0.15
CA SER A 381 -1.33 -0.14 0.59
C SER A 381 -1.27 1.27 1.16
N TYR A 382 -0.25 1.55 1.96
CA TYR A 382 0.23 2.91 2.23
C TYR A 382 1.52 3.19 1.44
N ASP A 383 2.08 4.38 1.65
CA ASP A 383 3.31 4.87 1.04
C ASP A 383 4.44 5.11 2.06
N TYR A 384 4.45 4.33 3.14
CA TYR A 384 5.52 4.35 4.15
C TYR A 384 6.75 3.58 3.67
N ASP A 385 7.90 3.80 4.32
CA ASP A 385 9.11 3.01 4.06
C ASP A 385 8.94 1.52 4.41
N THR A 386 7.97 1.19 5.26
CA THR A 386 7.57 -0.17 5.63
C THR A 386 6.58 -0.83 4.66
N SER A 387 5.84 -0.04 3.87
CA SER A 387 4.75 -0.54 3.02
C SER A 387 5.16 -1.62 2.02
N PRO A 388 6.37 -1.61 1.42
CA PRO A 388 6.80 -2.69 0.52
C PRO A 388 6.79 -4.09 1.15
N ALA A 389 6.98 -4.22 2.46
CA ALA A 389 6.94 -5.52 3.14
C ALA A 389 5.52 -6.12 3.19
N TRP A 390 4.49 -5.27 3.10
CA TRP A 390 3.09 -5.67 3.17
C TRP A 390 2.50 -6.06 1.81
N TYR A 391 3.16 -5.73 0.69
CA TYR A 391 2.63 -5.99 -0.65
C TYR A 391 2.63 -7.50 -0.98
N PRO A 392 1.46 -8.13 -1.24
CA PRO A 392 1.40 -9.58 -1.46
C PRO A 392 2.07 -10.11 -2.72
N GLY A 393 2.31 -9.24 -3.70
CA GLY A 393 3.03 -9.53 -4.95
C GLY A 393 2.19 -9.33 -6.22
N ASP A 394 2.90 -9.06 -7.33
CA ASP A 394 2.31 -8.81 -8.66
C ASP A 394 1.48 -9.98 -9.21
N ASP A 395 1.65 -11.19 -8.68
CA ASP A 395 1.00 -12.42 -9.14
C ASP A 395 -0.37 -12.69 -8.49
N VAL A 396 -0.75 -11.92 -7.46
CA VAL A 396 -2.01 -12.09 -6.72
C VAL A 396 -2.79 -10.77 -6.53
N VAL A 397 -2.27 -9.65 -7.03
CA VAL A 397 -2.90 -8.31 -6.95
C VAL A 397 -3.16 -7.76 -8.34
N ASP A 398 -4.38 -7.29 -8.61
CA ASP A 398 -4.74 -6.59 -9.85
C ASP A 398 -4.63 -5.06 -9.74
N ILE A 399 -5.05 -4.50 -8.60
CA ILE A 399 -5.18 -3.04 -8.36
C ILE A 399 -4.62 -2.69 -6.97
N VAL A 400 -3.99 -1.52 -6.84
CA VAL A 400 -3.61 -0.97 -5.53
C VAL A 400 -4.58 0.14 -5.11
N GLY A 401 -5.19 -0.01 -3.94
CA GLY A 401 -6.01 1.00 -3.28
C GLY A 401 -5.25 1.74 -2.18
N TYR A 402 -5.71 2.95 -1.85
CA TYR A 402 -5.22 3.75 -0.75
C TYR A 402 -6.39 4.41 -0.01
N ASP A 403 -6.46 4.21 1.30
CA ASP A 403 -7.56 4.72 2.12
C ASP A 403 -7.16 6.07 2.73
N LYS A 404 -7.58 7.16 2.07
CA LYS A 404 -7.19 8.54 2.42
C LYS A 404 -8.19 9.21 3.37
N TYR A 405 -7.78 9.40 4.63
CA TYR A 405 -8.52 10.18 5.62
C TYR A 405 -7.72 11.41 6.07
N ASN A 406 -7.74 12.48 5.27
CA ASN A 406 -6.84 13.64 5.45
C ASN A 406 -7.55 14.98 5.66
N ALA A 407 -8.79 14.99 6.16
CA ALA A 407 -9.47 16.23 6.53
C ALA A 407 -8.63 17.02 7.54
N LYS A 408 -8.44 18.32 7.31
CA LYS A 408 -7.59 19.18 8.14
C LYS A 408 -8.47 20.12 8.95
N ASP A 409 -8.33 20.07 10.28
CA ASP A 409 -9.09 20.92 11.22
C ASP A 409 -10.63 20.84 11.00
N GLY A 410 -11.14 19.66 10.65
CA GLY A 410 -12.57 19.41 10.39
C GLY A 410 -13.08 19.94 9.05
N LEU A 411 -12.20 20.40 8.17
CA LEU A 411 -12.54 20.92 6.85
C LEU A 411 -12.13 19.96 5.72
N PRO A 412 -12.81 20.00 4.56
CA PRO A 412 -12.40 19.24 3.38
C PRO A 412 -10.96 19.55 3.00
N ASN A 413 -10.17 18.52 2.75
CA ASN A 413 -8.82 18.65 2.23
C ASN A 413 -8.82 18.31 0.73
N GLY A 414 -8.70 19.35 -0.10
CA GLY A 414 -8.66 19.25 -1.56
C GLY A 414 -7.33 18.73 -2.14
N SER A 415 -6.37 18.33 -1.30
CA SER A 415 -5.12 17.73 -1.75
C SER A 415 -5.39 16.48 -2.58
N ALA A 416 -4.80 16.46 -3.78
CA ALA A 416 -4.83 15.34 -4.71
C ALA A 416 -3.87 14.21 -4.30
N ILE A 417 -3.06 14.39 -3.24
CA ILE A 417 -2.05 13.45 -2.74
C ILE A 417 -1.18 12.84 -3.85
N SER A 418 -0.76 13.67 -4.82
CA SER A 418 -0.07 13.21 -6.04
C SER A 418 1.23 12.46 -5.76
N SER A 419 1.95 12.83 -4.68
CA SER A 419 3.15 12.11 -4.25
C SER A 419 2.81 10.68 -3.85
N THR A 420 1.80 10.51 -2.98
CA THR A 420 1.30 9.20 -2.55
C THR A 420 0.88 8.35 -3.73
N PHE A 421 0.15 8.92 -4.70
CA PHE A 421 -0.23 8.20 -5.92
C PHE A 421 1.01 7.64 -6.65
N TYR A 422 2.00 8.47 -6.96
CA TYR A 422 3.18 8.00 -7.70
C TYR A 422 4.08 7.06 -6.89
N ASN A 423 4.11 7.17 -5.56
CA ASN A 423 4.79 6.21 -4.70
C ASN A 423 4.16 4.81 -4.81
N LEU A 424 2.83 4.73 -4.89
CA LEU A 424 2.12 3.47 -5.11
C LEU A 424 2.32 2.93 -6.54
N VAL A 425 2.40 3.82 -7.54
CA VAL A 425 2.80 3.43 -8.90
C VAL A 425 4.22 2.83 -8.87
N GLN A 426 5.15 3.45 -8.13
CA GLN A 426 6.52 2.95 -7.97
C GLN A 426 6.58 1.60 -7.26
N LEU A 427 5.78 1.38 -6.20
CA LEU A 427 5.69 0.11 -5.48
C LEU A 427 5.47 -1.08 -6.42
N THR A 428 4.68 -0.89 -7.47
CA THR A 428 4.35 -1.94 -8.45
C THR A 428 5.13 -1.83 -9.76
N GLY A 429 6.09 -0.90 -9.83
CA GLY A 429 6.86 -0.61 -11.05
C GLY A 429 5.98 -0.14 -12.22
N GLY A 430 4.83 0.48 -11.93
CA GLY A 430 3.87 0.99 -12.91
C GLY A 430 3.01 -0.08 -13.59
N LYS A 431 2.96 -1.30 -13.05
CA LYS A 431 2.26 -2.44 -13.67
C LYS A 431 0.83 -2.66 -13.16
N LYS A 432 0.40 -1.92 -12.14
CA LYS A 432 -0.92 -2.03 -11.52
C LYS A 432 -1.65 -0.70 -11.61
N LEU A 433 -2.98 -0.77 -11.59
CA LEU A 433 -3.85 0.42 -11.50
C LEU A 433 -3.72 1.10 -10.14
#